data_AF-A0A7S4DR40-F1
#
_entry.id   AF-A0A7S4DR40-F1
#
_cell.length_a   1.000
_cell.length_b   1.000
_cell.length_c   1.000
_cell.angle_alpha   90.00
_cell.angle_beta   90.00
_cell.angle_gamma   90.00
#
_symmetry.space_group_name_H-M   'P 1'
#
loop_
_entity.id
_entity.type
_entity.pdbx_description
1 polymer ?
#
loop_
_entity_poly.entity_id
_entity_poly.type
_entity_poly.pdbx_seq_one_letter_code
_entity_poly.pdbx_strand_id
1 'polypeptide(L)'
;MLVLLAQGLLLACLFASVALVGLIMAIRLRQRRRIAFFHPYAECGGGGERVLFLAIRAIQEIDPSIEILVYTGCQNLTGSEIIAEAQRKFNIGAYAQPARIRFVRLSLRVLVEAWMYPRLTMVGQSFGSVILALEALWRAPSQVFIDTTGFAFTYPLARLCGCRVGCYTHYPTISTDMITLVQSGTATYNNASIVAKISLLRRMKVWYYRGFAYLYGIVGRTASVICVNSSWTRAHIDALWGAPERTFTVFPPCDTTTLREMPIKGREDIILSVGQFRPEKNHALQLRAFERLLRRLRGDAKVDAKRAR
;
A
#
# COMPACT_ATOMS: atom_id res chain seq x y z
N MET A 1 -44.85 10.83 -12.61
CA MET A 1 -44.12 9.73 -11.92
C MET A 1 -42.60 9.92 -11.96
N LEU A 2 -41.96 10.05 -13.14
CA LEU A 2 -40.50 10.29 -13.24
C LEU A 2 -40.03 11.56 -12.52
N VAL A 3 -40.78 12.67 -12.60
CA VAL A 3 -40.43 13.93 -11.92
C VAL A 3 -40.45 13.79 -10.39
N LEU A 4 -41.45 13.12 -9.84
CA LEU A 4 -41.57 12.87 -8.39
C LEU A 4 -40.45 11.93 -7.89
N LEU A 5 -40.10 10.91 -8.67
CA LEU A 5 -38.96 10.02 -8.36
C LEU A 5 -37.63 10.78 -8.39
N ALA A 6 -37.43 11.64 -9.39
CA ALA A 6 -36.23 12.47 -9.49
C ALA A 6 -36.13 13.47 -8.32
N GLN A 7 -37.24 14.12 -7.95
CA GLN A 7 -37.30 15.02 -6.80
C GLN A 7 -37.04 14.28 -5.47
N GLY A 8 -37.60 13.09 -5.30
CA GLY A 8 -37.35 12.25 -4.13
C GLY A 8 -35.88 11.83 -4.02
N LEU A 9 -35.25 11.44 -5.13
CA LEU A 9 -33.83 11.09 -5.18
C LEU A 9 -32.94 12.30 -4.85
N LEU A 10 -33.23 13.47 -5.42
CA LEU A 10 -32.52 14.71 -5.13
C LEU A 10 -32.61 15.08 -3.64
N LEU A 11 -33.80 14.97 -3.05
CA LEU A 11 -34.00 15.24 -1.63
C LEU A 11 -33.22 14.26 -0.74
N ALA A 12 -33.22 12.97 -1.10
CA ALA A 12 -32.43 11.96 -0.40
C ALA A 12 -30.92 12.23 -0.49
N CYS A 13 -30.43 12.60 -1.67
CA CYS A 13 -29.03 12.99 -1.87
C CYS A 13 -28.67 14.24 -1.05
N LEU A 14 -29.55 15.24 -1.00
CA LEU A 14 -29.36 16.45 -0.21
C LEU A 14 -29.30 16.10 1.29
N PHE A 15 -30.24 15.30 1.78
CA PHE A 15 -30.27 14.86 3.17
C PHE A 15 -29.00 14.08 3.54
N ALA A 16 -28.59 13.12 2.70
CA ALA A 16 -27.35 12.38 2.89
C ALA A 16 -26.12 13.29 2.91
N SER A 17 -26.09 14.31 2.06
CA SER A 17 -25.00 15.29 2.02
C SER A 17 -24.94 16.14 3.29
N VAL A 18 -26.09 16.63 3.76
CA VAL A 18 -26.18 17.38 5.03
C VAL A 18 -25.77 16.51 6.21
N ALA A 19 -26.23 15.27 6.27
CA ALA A 19 -25.85 14.31 7.30
C ALA A 19 -24.34 14.02 7.28
N LEU A 20 -23.75 13.85 6.09
CA LEU A 20 -22.30 13.64 5.93
C LEU A 20 -21.50 14.87 6.38
N VAL A 21 -21.96 16.09 6.05
CA VAL A 21 -21.33 17.33 6.50
C VAL A 21 -21.41 17.46 8.02
N GLY A 22 -22.58 17.16 8.61
CA GLY A 22 -22.77 17.15 10.07
C GLY A 22 -21.84 16.13 10.75
N LEU A 23 -21.72 14.94 10.18
CA LEU A 23 -20.80 13.89 10.65
C LEU A 23 -19.34 14.34 10.59
N ILE A 24 -18.90 14.89 9.46
CA ILE A 24 -17.55 15.42 9.27
C ILE A 24 -17.26 16.54 10.30
N MET A 25 -18.22 17.43 10.53
CA MET A 25 -18.09 18.51 11.51
C MET A 25 -18.00 17.95 12.94
N ALA A 26 -18.81 16.95 13.28
CA ALA A 26 -18.74 16.28 14.57
C ALA A 26 -17.38 15.59 14.79
N ILE A 27 -16.80 14.98 13.76
CA ILE A 27 -15.43 14.41 13.82
C ILE A 27 -14.41 15.52 14.06
N ARG A 28 -14.52 16.64 13.32
CA ARG A 28 -13.63 17.80 13.48
C ARG A 28 -13.65 18.37 14.89
N LEU A 29 -14.83 18.50 15.50
CA LEU A 29 -14.97 19.02 16.86
C LEU A 29 -14.40 18.07 17.93
N ARG A 30 -14.32 16.77 17.64
CA ARG A 30 -13.76 15.76 18.53
C ARG A 30 -12.26 15.53 18.33
N GLN A 31 -11.59 16.35 17.52
CA GLN A 31 -10.17 16.20 17.23
C GLN A 31 -9.30 16.28 18.49
N ARG A 32 -8.24 15.49 18.50
CA ARG A 32 -7.27 15.40 19.61
C ARG A 32 -5.85 15.33 19.05
N ARG A 33 -4.88 15.87 19.80
CA ARG A 33 -3.45 15.86 19.45
C ARG A 33 -2.90 14.43 19.54
N ARG A 34 -3.07 13.68 18.45
CA ARG A 34 -2.71 12.26 18.31
C ARG A 34 -2.32 12.00 16.87
N ILE A 35 -1.45 11.01 16.67
CA ILE A 35 -1.06 10.53 15.35
C ILE A 35 -1.77 9.21 15.11
N ALA A 36 -2.43 9.05 13.98
CA ALA A 36 -3.06 7.80 13.61
C ALA A 36 -2.47 7.22 12.33
N PHE A 37 -2.17 5.94 12.36
CA PHE A 37 -1.83 5.15 11.20
C PHE A 37 -3.07 4.41 10.70
N PHE A 38 -3.41 4.60 9.44
CA PHE A 38 -4.41 3.81 8.75
C PHE A 38 -3.75 2.60 8.12
N HIS A 39 -3.92 1.43 8.76
CA HIS A 39 -3.33 0.18 8.30
C HIS A 39 -4.24 -1.02 8.61
N PRO A 40 -5.26 -1.30 7.77
CA PRO A 40 -6.25 -2.34 8.02
C PRO A 40 -5.69 -3.77 8.22
N TYR A 41 -4.44 -4.01 7.81
CA TYR A 41 -3.75 -5.30 7.81
C TYR A 41 -2.54 -5.34 8.76
N ALA A 42 -2.55 -4.56 9.85
CA ALA A 42 -1.38 -4.37 10.73
C ALA A 42 -0.78 -5.68 11.30
N GLU A 43 -1.50 -6.80 11.24
CA GLU A 43 -1.07 -8.13 11.68
C GLU A 43 -0.33 -8.97 10.62
N CYS A 44 -0.42 -8.63 9.33
CA CYS A 44 -0.01 -9.54 8.26
C CYS A 44 1.52 -9.74 8.15
N GLY A 45 2.31 -8.79 8.64
CA GLY A 45 3.77 -8.91 8.69
C GLY A 45 4.47 -8.77 7.34
N GLY A 46 3.91 -8.00 6.41
CA GLY A 46 4.54 -7.62 5.14
C GLY A 46 5.43 -6.38 5.24
N GLY A 47 5.82 -5.85 4.07
CA GLY A 47 6.71 -4.68 4.00
C GLY A 47 6.06 -3.38 4.51
N GLY A 48 4.74 -3.24 4.39
CA GLY A 48 3.99 -2.08 4.88
C GLY A 48 3.94 -2.02 6.40
N GLU A 49 3.73 -3.17 7.01
CA GLU A 49 3.71 -3.36 8.45
C GLU A 49 5.11 -3.09 9.03
N ARG A 50 6.18 -3.51 8.35
CA ARG A 50 7.55 -3.16 8.77
C ARG A 50 7.76 -1.65 8.88
N VAL A 51 7.31 -0.89 7.88
CA VAL A 51 7.40 0.58 7.88
C VAL A 51 6.53 1.17 8.97
N LEU A 52 5.28 0.69 9.12
CA LEU A 52 4.37 1.11 10.18
C LEU A 52 5.02 1.01 11.56
N PHE A 53 5.51 -0.16 11.94
CA PHE A 53 6.01 -0.41 13.28
C PHE A 53 7.33 0.32 13.58
N LEU A 54 8.21 0.44 12.59
CA LEU A 54 9.42 1.26 12.73
C LEU A 54 9.11 2.75 12.80
N ALA A 55 8.11 3.24 12.07
CA ALA A 55 7.65 4.62 12.18
C ALA A 55 7.04 4.92 13.56
N ILE A 56 6.22 4.00 14.09
CA ILE A 56 5.68 4.10 15.46
C ILE A 56 6.83 4.20 16.48
N ARG A 57 7.82 3.32 16.37
CA ARG A 57 8.99 3.34 17.27
C ARG A 57 9.74 4.66 17.18
N ALA A 58 10.05 5.13 15.97
CA ALA A 58 10.75 6.40 15.76
C ALA A 58 9.99 7.59 16.34
N ILE A 59 8.66 7.63 16.19
CA ILE A 59 7.82 8.68 16.79
C ILE A 59 7.92 8.64 18.32
N GLN A 60 7.87 7.45 18.93
CA GLN A 60 8.00 7.32 20.38
C GLN A 60 9.39 7.67 20.90
N GLU A 61 10.45 7.43 20.13
CA GLU A 61 11.81 7.85 20.47
C GLU A 61 11.95 9.38 20.43
N ILE A 62 11.24 10.06 19.53
CA ILE A 62 11.21 11.53 19.43
C ILE A 62 10.36 12.15 20.55
N ASP A 63 9.14 11.65 20.75
CA ASP A 63 8.22 12.14 21.78
C ASP A 63 7.36 10.98 22.33
N PRO A 64 7.77 10.39 23.47
CA PRO A 64 7.04 9.29 24.11
C PRO A 64 5.66 9.68 24.63
N SER A 65 5.33 10.98 24.70
CA SER A 65 4.06 11.47 25.23
C SER A 65 2.91 11.39 24.23
N ILE A 66 3.22 11.28 22.93
CA ILE A 66 2.24 11.25 21.84
C ILE A 66 1.44 9.95 21.90
N GLU A 67 0.11 10.06 21.95
CA GLU A 67 -0.78 8.92 21.72
C GLU A 67 -0.81 8.57 20.23
N ILE A 68 -0.49 7.31 19.93
CA ILE A 68 -0.46 6.77 18.58
C ILE A 68 -1.64 5.80 18.42
N LEU A 69 -2.44 6.03 17.39
CA LEU A 69 -3.54 5.16 17.01
C LEU A 69 -3.12 4.30 15.83
N VAL A 70 -3.50 3.03 15.82
CA VAL A 70 -3.39 2.15 14.65
C VAL A 70 -4.79 1.66 14.31
N TYR A 71 -5.35 2.18 13.21
CA TYR A 71 -6.62 1.69 12.69
C TYR A 71 -6.38 0.38 11.96
N THR A 72 -6.91 -0.72 12.50
CA THR A 72 -6.69 -2.07 11.98
C THR A 72 -8.01 -2.84 11.89
N GLY A 73 -8.16 -3.68 10.88
CA GLY A 73 -9.27 -4.62 10.78
C GLY A 73 -8.99 -5.98 11.42
N CYS A 74 -7.83 -6.17 12.05
CA CYS A 74 -7.56 -7.35 12.87
C CYS A 74 -8.58 -7.41 14.01
N GLN A 75 -9.32 -8.51 14.15
CA GLN A 75 -10.26 -8.73 15.26
C GLN A 75 -9.75 -9.76 16.28
N ASN A 76 -8.76 -10.58 15.88
CA ASN A 76 -8.45 -11.83 16.59
C ASN A 76 -7.21 -11.75 17.49
N LEU A 77 -6.35 -10.75 17.32
CA LEU A 77 -5.13 -10.57 18.11
C LEU A 77 -5.24 -9.30 18.94
N THR A 78 -4.80 -9.31 20.19
CA THR A 78 -4.64 -8.14 21.05
C THR A 78 -3.56 -7.19 20.53
N GLY A 79 -3.55 -5.94 21.01
CA GLY A 79 -2.53 -4.96 20.60
C GLY A 79 -1.11 -5.37 20.98
N SER A 80 -0.94 -6.01 22.15
CA SER A 80 0.33 -6.56 22.61
C SER A 80 0.82 -7.71 21.74
N GLU A 81 -0.07 -8.60 21.29
CA GLU A 81 0.29 -9.69 20.38
C GLU A 81 0.74 -9.17 19.02
N ILE A 82 0.04 -8.18 18.47
CA ILE A 82 0.42 -7.52 17.20
C ILE A 82 1.82 -6.89 17.34
N ILE A 83 2.08 -6.16 18.43
CA ILE A 83 3.38 -5.56 18.71
C ILE A 83 4.47 -6.65 18.82
N ALA A 84 4.22 -7.70 19.61
CA ALA A 84 5.19 -8.77 19.82
C ALA A 84 5.51 -9.51 18.51
N GLU A 85 4.49 -9.78 17.68
CA GLU A 85 4.69 -10.41 16.38
C GLU A 85 5.48 -9.51 15.42
N ALA A 86 5.22 -8.20 15.42
CA ALA A 86 5.99 -7.24 14.63
C ALA A 86 7.45 -7.15 15.09
N GLN A 87 7.70 -7.10 16.40
CA GLN A 87 9.06 -7.10 16.96
C GLN A 87 9.82 -8.35 16.55
N ARG A 88 9.19 -9.52 16.68
CA ARG A 88 9.77 -10.80 16.31
C ARG A 88 10.04 -10.91 14.81
N LYS A 89 9.05 -10.57 13.95
CA LYS A 89 9.17 -10.70 12.48
C LYS A 89 10.19 -9.73 11.88
N PHE A 90 10.27 -8.52 12.42
CA PHE A 90 11.06 -7.44 11.82
C PHE A 90 12.32 -7.09 12.60
N ASN A 91 12.63 -7.84 13.65
CA ASN A 91 13.75 -7.59 14.56
C ASN A 91 13.73 -6.16 15.12
N ILE A 92 12.56 -5.71 15.61
CA ILE A 92 12.39 -4.36 16.18
C ILE A 92 12.59 -4.46 17.70
N GLY A 93 13.39 -3.55 18.25
CA GLY A 93 13.60 -3.42 19.69
C GLY A 93 12.35 -3.00 20.47
N ALA A 94 12.52 -2.82 21.78
CA ALA A 94 11.43 -2.39 22.67
C ALA A 94 10.91 -0.99 22.31
N TYR A 95 9.61 -0.80 22.49
CA TYR A 95 8.96 0.51 22.39
C TYR A 95 9.07 1.25 23.71
N ALA A 96 9.34 2.56 23.67
CA ALA A 96 9.54 3.36 24.88
C ALA A 96 8.26 3.45 25.74
N GLN A 97 7.08 3.53 25.11
CA GLN A 97 5.79 3.65 25.80
C GLN A 97 4.71 2.80 25.10
N PRO A 98 4.72 1.46 25.24
CA PRO A 98 3.76 0.59 24.54
C PRO A 98 2.29 0.92 24.87
N ALA A 99 2.02 1.38 26.09
CA ALA A 99 0.67 1.78 26.54
C ALA A 99 0.10 2.99 25.78
N ARG A 100 0.94 3.77 25.08
CA ARG A 100 0.53 4.89 24.22
C ARG A 100 0.16 4.47 22.79
N ILE A 101 0.31 3.18 22.46
CA ILE A 101 -0.05 2.62 21.16
C ILE A 101 -1.42 1.96 21.28
N ARG A 102 -2.46 2.60 20.72
CA ARG A 102 -3.82 2.09 20.77
C ARG A 102 -4.27 1.54 19.42
N PHE A 103 -4.62 0.26 19.39
CA PHE A 103 -5.21 -0.38 18.21
C PHE A 103 -6.71 -0.14 18.18
N VAL A 104 -7.18 0.60 17.18
CA VAL A 104 -8.59 0.88 16.95
C VAL A 104 -9.12 -0.13 15.94
N ARG A 105 -10.00 -1.01 16.42
CA ARG A 105 -10.58 -2.11 15.64
C ARG A 105 -11.63 -1.58 14.67
N LEU A 106 -11.50 -1.96 13.40
CA LEU A 106 -12.41 -1.60 12.32
C LEU A 106 -13.21 -2.83 11.89
N SER A 107 -14.53 -2.68 11.81
CA SER A 107 -15.44 -3.76 11.45
C SER A 107 -15.67 -3.84 9.94
N LEU A 108 -15.42 -2.76 9.20
CA LEU A 108 -15.72 -2.68 7.76
C LEU A 108 -14.54 -3.04 6.85
N ARG A 109 -13.48 -3.73 7.36
CA ARG A 109 -12.32 -4.13 6.53
C ARG A 109 -12.74 -4.91 5.28
N VAL A 110 -13.82 -5.69 5.35
CA VAL A 110 -14.35 -6.43 4.20
C VAL A 110 -14.55 -5.56 2.95
N LEU A 111 -14.86 -4.27 3.11
CA LEU A 111 -15.08 -3.33 2.01
C LEU A 111 -13.81 -3.02 1.20
N VAL A 112 -12.62 -3.37 1.67
CA VAL A 112 -11.38 -3.21 0.90
C VAL A 112 -10.86 -4.52 0.33
N GLU A 113 -11.60 -5.62 0.49
CA GLU A 113 -11.19 -6.93 -0.03
C GLU A 113 -11.49 -7.07 -1.53
N ALA A 114 -10.54 -7.63 -2.28
CA ALA A 114 -10.66 -7.73 -3.74
C ALA A 114 -11.84 -8.63 -4.18
N TRP A 115 -12.15 -9.67 -3.40
CA TRP A 115 -13.21 -10.63 -3.74
C TRP A 115 -14.63 -10.03 -3.69
N MET A 116 -14.83 -8.92 -2.97
CA MET A 116 -16.08 -8.16 -2.96
C MET A 116 -16.38 -7.49 -4.31
N TYR A 117 -15.34 -7.32 -5.13
CA TYR A 117 -15.41 -6.56 -6.38
C TYR A 117 -14.84 -7.38 -7.54
N PRO A 118 -15.60 -8.39 -8.04
CA PRO A 118 -15.15 -9.21 -9.17
C PRO A 118 -14.97 -8.41 -10.47
N ARG A 119 -15.53 -7.20 -10.54
CA ARG A 119 -15.36 -6.25 -11.64
C ARG A 119 -15.06 -4.87 -11.05
N LEU A 120 -14.27 -4.07 -11.78
CA LEU A 120 -13.89 -2.70 -11.38
C LEU A 120 -13.28 -2.63 -9.95
N THR A 121 -12.46 -3.63 -9.60
CA THR A 121 -11.92 -3.83 -8.26
C THR A 121 -11.24 -2.60 -7.68
N MET A 122 -10.45 -1.86 -8.49
CA MET A 122 -9.78 -0.65 -8.01
C MET A 122 -10.77 0.43 -7.57
N VAL A 123 -11.88 0.65 -8.30
CA VAL A 123 -12.92 1.61 -7.90
C VAL A 123 -13.66 1.11 -6.67
N GLY A 124 -14.03 -0.17 -6.64
CA GLY A 124 -14.71 -0.79 -5.52
C GLY A 124 -13.91 -0.65 -4.21
N GLN A 125 -12.66 -1.08 -4.21
CA GLN A 125 -11.77 -0.96 -3.05
C GLN A 125 -11.48 0.50 -2.69
N SER A 126 -11.35 1.40 -3.68
CA SER A 126 -11.15 2.83 -3.42
C SER A 126 -12.35 3.43 -2.68
N PHE A 127 -13.57 3.12 -3.11
CA PHE A 127 -14.78 3.55 -2.44
C PHE A 127 -14.93 2.92 -1.05
N GLY A 128 -14.71 1.61 -0.94
CA GLY A 128 -14.73 0.91 0.34
C GLY A 128 -13.71 1.45 1.34
N SER A 129 -12.54 1.89 0.87
CA SER A 129 -11.51 2.50 1.72
C SER A 129 -11.97 3.83 2.33
N VAL A 130 -12.77 4.62 1.61
CA VAL A 130 -13.35 5.88 2.11
C VAL A 130 -14.32 5.59 3.25
N ILE A 131 -15.18 4.59 3.10
CA ILE A 131 -16.12 4.16 4.15
C ILE A 131 -15.35 3.64 5.38
N LEU A 132 -14.31 2.83 5.15
CA LEU A 132 -13.46 2.31 6.22
C LEU A 132 -12.70 3.43 6.97
N ALA A 133 -12.22 4.44 6.25
CA ALA A 133 -11.60 5.62 6.85
C ALA A 133 -12.61 6.48 7.62
N LEU A 134 -13.86 6.59 7.15
CA LEU A 134 -14.93 7.25 7.89
C LEU A 134 -15.21 6.54 9.22
N GLU A 135 -15.29 5.21 9.21
CA GLU A 135 -15.40 4.40 10.44
C GLU A 135 -14.23 4.70 11.39
N ALA A 136 -13.00 4.68 10.88
CA ALA A 136 -11.79 4.93 11.66
C ALA A 136 -11.81 6.31 12.34
N LEU A 137 -12.09 7.36 11.56
CA LEU A 137 -12.11 8.74 12.04
C LEU A 137 -13.29 9.01 12.98
N TRP A 138 -14.43 8.35 12.79
CA TRP A 138 -15.57 8.42 13.71
C TRP A 138 -15.28 7.76 15.06
N ARG A 139 -14.68 6.56 15.03
CA ARG A 139 -14.32 5.80 16.24
C ARG A 139 -13.27 6.54 17.07
N ALA A 140 -12.23 7.06 16.43
CA ALA A 140 -11.17 7.77 17.14
C ALA A 140 -10.55 8.88 16.28
N PRO A 141 -11.02 10.13 16.41
CA PRO A 141 -10.45 11.28 15.69
C PRO A 141 -8.98 11.55 16.05
N SER A 142 -8.19 11.96 15.05
CA SER A 142 -6.75 12.23 15.15
C SER A 142 -6.33 13.44 14.33
N GLN A 143 -5.40 14.23 14.87
CA GLN A 143 -4.93 15.45 14.20
C GLN A 143 -3.99 15.16 13.03
N VAL A 144 -3.28 14.03 13.09
CA VAL A 144 -2.42 13.55 12.00
C VAL A 144 -2.91 12.17 11.57
N PHE A 145 -3.13 12.00 10.27
CA PHE A 145 -3.57 10.76 9.64
C PHE A 145 -2.49 10.30 8.66
N ILE A 146 -1.91 9.13 8.88
CA ILE A 146 -0.83 8.57 8.08
C ILE A 146 -1.33 7.28 7.43
N ASP A 147 -1.37 7.25 6.10
CA ASP A 147 -1.67 6.01 5.36
C ASP A 147 -0.38 5.27 5.03
N THR A 148 -0.29 4.01 5.46
CA THR A 148 0.85 3.12 5.18
C THR A 148 0.43 1.90 4.35
N THR A 149 -0.83 1.82 3.91
CA THR A 149 -1.34 0.74 3.06
C THR A 149 -1.42 1.14 1.59
N GLY A 150 -1.68 2.42 1.29
CA GLY A 150 -1.80 2.93 -0.08
C GLY A 150 -3.23 3.23 -0.52
N PHE A 151 -4.12 3.53 0.43
CA PHE A 151 -5.51 3.92 0.17
C PHE A 151 -5.65 5.45 0.00
N ALA A 152 -5.13 5.99 -1.10
CA ALA A 152 -5.09 7.44 -1.35
C ALA A 152 -6.46 8.14 -1.37
N PHE A 153 -7.52 7.40 -1.70
CA PHE A 153 -8.88 7.90 -1.71
C PHE A 153 -9.39 8.32 -0.33
N THR A 154 -8.73 7.89 0.75
CA THR A 154 -9.05 8.30 2.12
C THR A 154 -8.57 9.73 2.45
N TYR A 155 -7.61 10.27 1.70
CA TYR A 155 -6.93 11.51 2.05
C TYR A 155 -7.84 12.74 2.04
N PRO A 156 -8.70 12.96 1.01
CA PRO A 156 -9.63 14.08 1.02
C PRO A 156 -10.57 14.01 2.21
N LEU A 157 -11.10 12.82 2.54
CA LEU A 157 -11.96 12.62 3.69
C LEU A 157 -11.23 12.98 5.00
N ALA A 158 -10.01 12.48 5.20
CA ALA A 158 -9.22 12.80 6.39
C ALA A 158 -8.95 14.31 6.52
N ARG A 159 -8.63 15.00 5.42
CA ARG A 159 -8.48 16.47 5.38
C ARG A 159 -9.79 17.18 5.74
N LEU A 160 -10.91 16.73 5.19
CA LEU A 160 -12.24 17.21 5.54
C LEU A 160 -12.61 16.92 6.99
N CYS A 161 -12.06 15.89 7.62
CA CYS A 161 -12.21 15.62 9.05
C CYS A 161 -11.22 16.41 9.94
N GLY A 162 -10.40 17.28 9.35
CA GLY A 162 -9.46 18.16 10.07
C GLY A 162 -8.05 17.60 10.26
N CYS A 163 -7.72 16.46 9.64
CA CYS A 163 -6.39 15.86 9.75
C CYS A 163 -5.35 16.59 8.89
N ARG A 164 -4.11 16.61 9.34
CA ARG A 164 -2.93 16.69 8.46
C ARG A 164 -2.65 15.29 7.92
N VAL A 165 -2.52 15.15 6.61
CA VAL A 165 -2.40 13.83 5.97
C VAL A 165 -0.97 13.59 5.54
N GLY A 166 -0.39 12.48 5.98
CA GLY A 166 0.84 11.92 5.45
C GLY A 166 0.57 10.57 4.79
N CYS A 167 1.45 10.14 3.88
CA CYS A 167 1.41 8.77 3.38
C CYS A 167 2.80 8.19 3.19
N TYR A 168 2.89 6.87 3.28
CA TYR A 168 4.03 6.10 2.81
C TYR A 168 3.55 5.11 1.74
N THR A 169 3.83 5.42 0.49
CA THR A 169 3.37 4.64 -0.66
C THR A 169 4.45 3.64 -1.07
N HIS A 170 4.16 2.35 -0.89
CA HIS A 170 5.02 1.25 -1.35
C HIS A 170 4.94 1.04 -2.86
N TYR A 171 3.73 1.06 -3.40
CA TYR A 171 3.45 0.96 -4.83
C TYR A 171 2.21 1.80 -5.11
N PRO A 172 2.14 2.50 -6.25
CA PRO A 172 0.95 3.25 -6.60
C PRO A 172 -0.20 2.27 -6.90
N THR A 173 -1.43 2.63 -6.55
CA THR A 173 -2.64 1.81 -6.83
C THR A 173 -2.80 1.55 -8.32
N ILE A 174 -2.39 2.52 -9.14
CA ILE A 174 -2.25 2.41 -10.59
C ILE A 174 -0.94 3.08 -11.00
N SER A 175 -0.15 2.45 -11.88
CA SER A 175 1.09 3.04 -12.42
C SER A 175 0.92 3.45 -13.89
N THR A 176 1.80 4.32 -14.38
CA THR A 176 1.83 4.65 -15.81
C THR A 176 2.17 3.42 -16.65
N ASP A 177 3.00 2.51 -16.13
CA ASP A 177 3.33 1.24 -16.76
C ASP A 177 2.09 0.36 -16.97
N MET A 178 1.17 0.31 -16.00
CA MET A 178 -0.08 -0.43 -16.15
C MET A 178 -0.95 0.14 -17.28
N ILE A 179 -0.94 1.46 -17.49
CA ILE A 179 -1.66 2.12 -18.58
C ILE A 179 -1.01 1.76 -19.92
N THR A 180 0.32 1.86 -20.01
CA THR A 180 1.10 1.52 -21.21
C THR A 180 0.96 0.05 -21.60
N LEU A 181 0.97 -0.87 -20.62
CA LEU A 181 0.79 -2.31 -20.84
C LEU A 181 -0.58 -2.65 -21.45
N VAL A 182 -1.65 -2.00 -20.99
CA VAL A 182 -2.98 -2.22 -21.57
C VAL A 182 -3.07 -1.61 -22.98
N GLN A 183 -2.40 -0.48 -23.22
CA GLN A 183 -2.31 0.13 -24.55
C GLN A 183 -1.53 -0.74 -25.54
N SER A 184 -0.44 -1.37 -25.12
CA SER A 184 0.39 -2.26 -25.97
C SER A 184 -0.29 -3.59 -26.29
N GLY A 185 -1.35 -3.96 -25.58
CA GLY A 185 -2.06 -5.24 -25.79
C GLY A 185 -1.28 -6.47 -25.32
N THR A 186 -0.21 -6.28 -24.54
CA THR A 186 0.60 -7.38 -24.01
C THR A 186 -0.16 -8.13 -22.92
N ALA A 187 -0.26 -9.45 -23.01
CA ALA A 187 -0.84 -10.28 -21.97
C ALA A 187 0.15 -10.45 -20.81
N THR A 188 -0.28 -10.12 -19.60
CA THR A 188 0.49 -10.20 -18.35
C THR A 188 -0.42 -10.68 -17.22
N TYR A 189 0.12 -10.95 -16.04
CA TYR A 189 -0.67 -11.44 -14.88
C TYR A 189 -1.83 -10.50 -14.49
N ASN A 190 -1.73 -9.21 -14.79
CA ASN A 190 -2.76 -8.18 -14.55
C ASN A 190 -3.58 -7.81 -15.80
N ASN A 191 -3.37 -8.49 -16.93
CA ASN A 191 -4.07 -8.25 -18.18
C ASN A 191 -4.58 -9.57 -18.79
N ALA A 192 -5.84 -9.90 -18.49
CA ALA A 192 -6.50 -11.10 -18.99
C ALA A 192 -6.38 -11.21 -20.52
N SER A 193 -6.02 -12.40 -21.00
CA SER A 193 -5.79 -12.69 -22.42
C SER A 193 -6.99 -12.35 -23.32
N ILE A 194 -8.21 -12.42 -22.80
CA ILE A 194 -9.45 -12.03 -23.50
C ILE A 194 -9.51 -10.51 -23.76
N VAL A 195 -9.09 -9.70 -22.78
CA VAL A 195 -9.05 -8.23 -22.92
C VAL A 195 -7.95 -7.79 -23.88
N ALA A 196 -6.85 -8.55 -23.96
CA ALA A 196 -5.78 -8.32 -24.94
C ALA A 196 -6.23 -8.58 -26.39
N LYS A 197 -7.14 -9.54 -26.61
CA LYS A 197 -7.61 -9.95 -27.95
C LYS A 197 -8.73 -9.07 -28.53
N ILE A 198 -9.55 -8.43 -27.70
CA ILE A 198 -10.72 -7.65 -28.16
C ILE A 198 -10.44 -6.14 -28.10
N SER A 199 -10.39 -5.51 -29.27
CA SER A 199 -10.02 -4.09 -29.43
C SER A 199 -10.94 -3.11 -28.67
N LEU A 200 -12.24 -3.41 -28.58
CA LEU A 200 -13.21 -2.60 -27.83
C LEU A 200 -12.99 -2.71 -26.32
N LEU A 201 -12.84 -3.93 -25.78
CA LEU A 201 -12.58 -4.15 -24.36
C LEU A 201 -11.25 -3.53 -23.92
N ARG A 202 -10.22 -3.60 -24.77
CA ARG A 202 -8.95 -2.90 -24.56
C ARG A 202 -9.16 -1.39 -24.46
N ARG A 203 -9.88 -0.78 -25.41
CA ARG A 203 -10.18 0.67 -25.40
C ARG A 203 -10.95 1.08 -24.13
N MET A 204 -11.97 0.32 -23.74
CA MET A 204 -12.73 0.56 -22.51
C MET A 204 -11.84 0.48 -21.27
N LYS A 205 -10.96 -0.53 -21.17
CA LYS A 205 -10.02 -0.67 -20.04
C LYS A 205 -9.01 0.47 -19.98
N VAL A 206 -8.52 0.96 -21.13
CA VAL A 206 -7.64 2.14 -21.16
C VAL A 206 -8.37 3.39 -20.64
N TRP A 207 -9.60 3.64 -21.07
CA TRP A 207 -10.39 4.76 -20.57
C TRP A 207 -10.68 4.65 -19.07
N TYR A 208 -11.01 3.45 -18.60
CA TYR A 208 -11.15 3.16 -17.17
C TYR A 208 -9.87 3.47 -16.39
N TYR A 209 -8.72 2.99 -16.86
CA TYR A 209 -7.43 3.24 -16.20
C TYR A 209 -7.03 4.71 -16.22
N ARG A 210 -7.24 5.41 -17.34
CA ARG A 210 -6.97 6.85 -17.44
C ARG A 210 -7.86 7.66 -16.51
N GLY A 211 -9.16 7.38 -16.48
CA GLY A 211 -10.10 8.05 -15.58
C GLY A 211 -9.77 7.78 -14.11
N PHE A 212 -9.45 6.53 -13.77
CA PHE A 212 -9.04 6.17 -12.42
C PHE A 212 -7.71 6.84 -12.03
N ALA A 213 -6.71 6.85 -12.91
CA ALA A 213 -5.42 7.51 -12.69
C ALA A 213 -5.57 9.03 -12.48
N TYR A 214 -6.45 9.67 -13.25
CA TYR A 214 -6.76 11.09 -13.08
C TYR A 214 -7.35 11.38 -11.69
N LEU A 215 -8.35 10.59 -11.28
CA LEU A 215 -8.97 10.73 -9.96
C LEU A 215 -7.99 10.40 -8.83
N TYR A 216 -7.18 9.36 -9.00
CA TYR A 216 -6.10 8.98 -8.10
C TYR A 216 -5.09 10.12 -7.90
N GLY A 217 -4.75 10.83 -8.98
CA GLY A 217 -3.93 12.05 -8.92
C GLY A 217 -4.57 13.17 -8.11
N ILE A 218 -5.88 13.43 -8.32
CA ILE A 218 -6.62 14.46 -7.55
C ILE A 218 -6.61 14.15 -6.06
N VAL A 219 -6.99 12.91 -5.68
CA VAL A 219 -7.09 12.55 -4.26
C VAL A 219 -5.71 12.48 -3.59
N GLY A 220 -4.69 11.98 -4.30
CA GLY A 220 -3.30 11.91 -3.83
C GLY A 220 -2.71 13.28 -3.50
N ARG A 221 -2.96 14.30 -4.33
CA ARG A 221 -2.52 15.71 -4.09
C ARG A 221 -2.97 16.30 -2.77
N THR A 222 -4.00 15.75 -2.13
CA THR A 222 -4.52 16.26 -0.86
C THR A 222 -3.62 15.91 0.34
N ALA A 223 -2.67 14.98 0.17
CA ALA A 223 -1.66 14.68 1.17
C ALA A 223 -0.72 15.89 1.39
N SER A 224 -0.37 16.12 2.66
CA SER A 224 0.55 17.19 3.07
C SER A 224 2.01 16.76 2.93
N VAL A 225 2.31 15.48 3.18
CA VAL A 225 3.64 14.88 3.03
C VAL A 225 3.48 13.52 2.36
N ILE A 226 4.21 13.31 1.26
CA ILE A 226 4.11 12.10 0.44
C ILE A 226 5.46 11.38 0.51
N CYS A 227 5.56 10.32 1.30
CA CYS A 227 6.74 9.46 1.32
C CYS A 227 6.58 8.31 0.34
N VAL A 228 7.62 8.02 -0.45
CA VAL A 228 7.64 6.92 -1.42
C VAL A 228 8.86 6.05 -1.23
N ASN A 229 8.69 4.75 -1.40
CA ASN A 229 9.73 3.76 -1.06
C ASN A 229 10.92 3.67 -2.04
N SER A 230 10.83 4.31 -3.21
CA SER A 230 11.84 4.14 -4.27
C SER A 230 11.79 5.28 -5.27
N SER A 231 12.85 5.39 -6.08
CA SER A 231 12.88 6.28 -7.24
C SER A 231 11.84 5.90 -8.30
N TRP A 232 11.59 4.59 -8.50
CA TRP A 232 10.54 4.13 -9.41
C TRP A 232 9.16 4.60 -8.94
N THR A 233 8.81 4.36 -7.67
CA THR A 233 7.52 4.80 -7.12
C THR A 233 7.40 6.33 -7.16
N ARG A 234 8.50 7.05 -6.87
CA ARG A 234 8.52 8.52 -6.99
C ARG A 234 8.16 8.99 -8.39
N ALA A 235 8.80 8.45 -9.42
CA ALA A 235 8.54 8.86 -10.80
C ALA A 235 7.07 8.69 -11.19
N HIS A 236 6.45 7.56 -10.79
CA HIS A 236 5.02 7.33 -11.03
C HIS A 236 4.13 8.28 -10.24
N ILE A 237 4.41 8.48 -8.95
CA ILE A 237 3.62 9.38 -8.10
C ILE A 237 3.76 10.83 -8.55
N ASP A 238 4.95 11.29 -8.92
CA ASP A 238 5.15 12.65 -9.43
C ASP A 238 4.41 12.84 -10.76
N ALA A 239 4.42 11.85 -11.66
CA ALA A 239 3.67 11.91 -12.92
C ALA A 239 2.14 11.89 -12.73
N LEU A 240 1.63 11.11 -11.77
CA LEU A 240 0.19 10.94 -11.54
C LEU A 240 -0.39 12.03 -10.63
N TRP A 241 0.28 12.28 -9.52
CA TRP A 241 -0.16 13.21 -8.48
C TRP A 241 0.37 14.61 -8.73
N GLY A 242 1.46 14.83 -9.46
CA GLY A 242 1.92 16.19 -9.78
C GLY A 242 2.14 17.08 -8.55
N ALA A 243 2.76 16.53 -7.50
CA ALA A 243 3.11 17.24 -6.28
C ALA A 243 4.57 16.97 -5.84
N PRO A 244 5.56 17.11 -6.75
CA PRO A 244 6.95 16.73 -6.49
C PRO A 244 7.60 17.50 -5.32
N GLU A 245 7.10 18.70 -5.01
CA GLU A 245 7.55 19.55 -3.90
C GLU A 245 7.20 18.98 -2.52
N ARG A 246 6.22 18.07 -2.46
CA ARG A 246 5.78 17.36 -1.25
C ARG A 246 6.13 15.87 -1.27
N THR A 247 6.76 15.39 -2.34
CA THR A 247 7.15 13.99 -2.50
C THR A 247 8.60 13.76 -2.07
N PHE A 248 8.78 12.87 -1.08
CA PHE A 248 10.08 12.52 -0.52
C PHE A 248 10.35 11.02 -0.71
N THR A 249 11.50 10.69 -1.27
CA THR A 249 11.94 9.28 -1.34
C THR A 249 12.50 8.87 0.01
N VAL A 250 11.82 7.94 0.67
CA VAL A 250 12.24 7.33 1.93
C VAL A 250 12.32 5.83 1.69
N PHE A 251 13.53 5.30 1.54
CA PHE A 251 13.71 3.87 1.26
C PHE A 251 13.22 3.01 2.44
N PRO A 252 12.69 1.80 2.18
CA PRO A 252 12.29 0.89 3.23
C PRO A 252 13.45 0.62 4.19
N PRO A 253 13.18 0.59 5.50
CA PRO A 253 14.22 0.31 6.46
C PRO A 253 14.73 -1.13 6.26
N CYS A 254 16.05 -1.27 6.22
CA CYS A 254 16.74 -2.53 6.16
C CYS A 254 17.84 -2.54 7.23
N ASP A 255 17.66 -3.37 8.26
CA ASP A 255 18.72 -3.61 9.22
C ASP A 255 19.82 -4.44 8.55
N THR A 256 21.01 -3.85 8.48
CA THR A 256 22.20 -4.47 7.87
C THR A 256 23.30 -4.72 8.89
N THR A 257 23.05 -4.46 10.18
CA THR A 257 24.07 -4.48 11.23
C THR A 257 24.75 -5.86 11.31
N THR A 258 23.95 -6.92 11.42
CA THR A 258 24.44 -8.30 11.44
C THR A 258 25.08 -8.73 10.13
N LEU A 259 24.55 -8.26 8.98
CA LEU A 259 25.11 -8.58 7.66
C LEU A 259 26.50 -7.99 7.45
N ARG A 260 26.83 -6.86 8.09
CA ARG A 260 28.16 -6.24 8.03
C ARG A 260 29.22 -7.03 8.80
N GLU A 261 28.81 -7.80 9.78
CA GLU A 261 29.71 -8.63 10.60
C GLU A 261 30.03 -9.99 9.95
N MET A 262 29.25 -10.39 8.93
CA MET A 262 29.44 -11.67 8.26
C MET A 262 30.75 -11.70 7.45
N PRO A 263 31.56 -12.77 7.54
CA PRO A 263 32.80 -12.89 6.80
C PRO A 263 32.55 -13.01 5.29
N ILE A 264 33.31 -12.26 4.49
CA ILE A 264 33.23 -12.28 3.01
C ILE A 264 34.07 -13.43 2.41
N LYS A 265 34.99 -14.01 3.20
CA LYS A 265 35.86 -15.13 2.78
C LYS A 265 35.17 -16.48 3.02
N GLY A 266 35.57 -17.50 2.27
CA GLY A 266 35.04 -18.87 2.42
C GLY A 266 33.64 -19.05 1.82
N ARG A 267 33.27 -18.23 0.83
CA ARG A 267 31.97 -18.32 0.18
C ARG A 267 31.90 -19.58 -0.68
N GLU A 268 30.87 -20.39 -0.46
CA GLU A 268 30.52 -21.52 -1.32
C GLU A 268 29.86 -21.05 -2.62
N ASP A 269 29.91 -21.87 -3.67
CA ASP A 269 29.28 -21.62 -4.97
C ASP A 269 27.75 -21.83 -4.93
N ILE A 270 27.09 -21.08 -4.03
CA ILE A 270 25.66 -21.12 -3.81
C ILE A 270 25.00 -19.90 -4.44
N ILE A 271 24.02 -20.16 -5.31
CA ILE A 271 23.08 -19.15 -5.80
C ILE A 271 21.79 -19.29 -5.00
N LEU A 272 21.49 -18.27 -4.18
CA LEU A 272 20.27 -18.21 -3.39
C LEU A 272 19.29 -17.22 -4.00
N SER A 273 18.04 -17.65 -4.21
CA SER A 273 16.93 -16.79 -4.60
C SER A 273 15.88 -16.77 -3.49
N VAL A 274 15.58 -15.59 -2.95
CA VAL A 274 14.59 -15.40 -1.88
C VAL A 274 13.45 -14.54 -2.41
N GLY A 275 12.25 -15.11 -2.49
CA GLY A 275 11.06 -14.38 -2.92
C GLY A 275 9.80 -15.21 -2.80
N GLN A 276 8.66 -14.54 -2.59
CA GLN A 276 7.36 -15.20 -2.55
C GLN A 276 7.05 -15.87 -3.90
N PHE A 277 6.37 -17.01 -3.88
CA PHE A 277 5.89 -17.69 -5.09
C PHE A 277 4.72 -16.90 -5.70
N ARG A 278 5.06 -15.91 -6.52
CA ARG A 278 4.10 -15.08 -7.25
C ARG A 278 4.46 -14.99 -8.73
N PRO A 279 3.46 -14.86 -9.64
CA PRO A 279 3.69 -14.81 -11.08
C PRO A 279 4.73 -13.77 -11.51
N GLU A 280 4.69 -12.57 -10.92
CA GLU A 280 5.60 -11.46 -11.23
C GLU A 280 7.06 -11.73 -10.85
N LYS A 281 7.33 -12.68 -9.94
CA LYS A 281 8.70 -13.09 -9.57
C LYS A 281 9.32 -14.08 -10.56
N ASN A 282 8.51 -14.63 -11.48
CA ASN A 282 8.92 -15.47 -12.60
C ASN A 282 9.99 -16.52 -12.24
N HIS A 283 9.74 -17.30 -11.19
CA HIS A 283 10.66 -18.33 -10.69
C HIS A 283 11.09 -19.34 -11.78
N ALA A 284 10.20 -19.64 -12.73
CA ALA A 284 10.51 -20.50 -13.86
C ALA A 284 11.63 -19.95 -14.76
N LEU A 285 11.72 -18.62 -14.93
CA LEU A 285 12.82 -18.00 -15.66
C LEU A 285 14.16 -18.18 -14.91
N GLN A 286 14.14 -18.07 -13.59
CA GLN A 286 15.33 -18.27 -12.76
C GLN A 286 15.87 -19.70 -12.92
N LEU A 287 14.98 -20.69 -12.89
CA LEU A 287 15.34 -22.10 -13.11
C LEU A 287 15.92 -22.34 -14.51
N ARG A 288 15.31 -21.79 -15.57
CA ARG A 288 15.86 -21.90 -16.94
C ARG A 288 17.21 -21.21 -17.09
N ALA A 289 17.40 -20.07 -16.43
CA ALA A 289 18.67 -19.36 -16.41
C ALA A 289 19.75 -20.21 -15.71
N PHE A 290 19.40 -20.82 -14.57
CA PHE A 290 20.30 -21.70 -13.83
C PHE A 290 20.64 -22.97 -14.60
N GLU A 291 19.66 -23.60 -15.27
CA GLU A 291 19.90 -24.73 -16.16
C GLU A 291 20.92 -24.37 -17.25
N ARG A 292 20.76 -23.21 -17.89
CA ARG A 292 21.67 -22.74 -18.94
C ARG A 292 23.09 -22.52 -18.40
N LEU A 293 23.22 -22.01 -17.17
CA LEU A 293 24.51 -21.88 -16.48
C LEU A 293 25.16 -23.26 -16.29
N LEU A 294 24.43 -24.23 -15.73
CA LEU A 294 24.96 -25.59 -15.51
C LEU A 294 25.40 -26.28 -16.81
N ARG A 295 24.66 -26.08 -17.90
CA ARG A 295 25.04 -26.61 -19.22
C ARG A 295 26.35 -26.02 -19.73
N ARG A 296 26.59 -24.71 -19.53
CA ARG A 296 27.86 -24.06 -19.91
C ARG A 296 29.03 -24.59 -19.09
N LEU A 297 28.88 -24.63 -17.77
CA LEU A 297 29.93 -25.14 -16.88
C LEU A 297 30.32 -26.60 -17.22
N ARG A 298 29.35 -27.44 -17.58
CA ARG A 298 29.62 -28.81 -18.06
C ARG A 298 30.27 -28.87 -19.44
N GLY A 299 29.95 -27.92 -20.32
CA GLY A 299 30.54 -27.81 -21.65
C GLY A 299 32.01 -27.35 -21.59
N ASP A 300 32.30 -26.34 -20.77
CA ASP A 300 33.64 -25.78 -20.58
C ASP A 300 34.57 -26.82 -19.90
N ALA A 301 34.07 -27.57 -18.92
CA ALA A 301 34.80 -28.68 -18.30
C ALA A 301 35.24 -29.78 -19.30
N LYS A 302 34.48 -30.01 -20.38
CA LYS A 302 34.86 -30.96 -21.44
C LYS A 302 35.93 -30.39 -22.39
N VAL A 303 36.01 -29.08 -22.54
CA VAL A 303 37.01 -28.41 -23.40
C VAL A 303 38.36 -28.34 -22.68
N ASP A 304 38.36 -28.02 -21.39
CA ASP A 304 39.59 -27.96 -20.58
C ASP A 304 40.24 -29.35 -20.42
N ALA A 305 39.44 -30.40 -20.21
CA ALA A 305 39.93 -31.78 -20.17
C ALA A 305 40.52 -32.26 -21.52
N LYS A 306 40.14 -31.64 -22.64
CA LYS A 306 40.65 -31.95 -23.98
C LYS A 306 41.90 -31.16 -24.34
N ARG A 307 42.16 -30.01 -23.68
CA ARG A 307 43.37 -29.19 -23.82
C ARG A 307 44.50 -29.63 -22.88
N ALA A 308 44.17 -30.32 -21.79
CA ALA A 308 45.13 -30.89 -20.85
C ALA A 308 45.68 -32.28 -21.26
N ARG A 309 45.26 -32.80 -22.42
CA ARG A 309 45.80 -34.01 -23.06
C ARG A 309 46.60 -33.61 -24.29
#